data_AF-A0A3D3RNQ3-F1
#
_entry.id   AF-A0A3D3RNQ3-F1
#
_cell.length_a   1.000
_cell.length_b   1.000
_cell.length_c   1.000
_cell.angle_alpha   90.00
_cell.angle_beta   90.00
_cell.angle_gamma   90.00
#
_symmetry.space_group_name_H-M   'P 1'
#
loop_
_entity.id
_entity.type
_entity.pdbx_description
1 polymer ?
#
loop_
_entity_poly.entity_id
_entity_poly.type
_entity_poly.pdbx_seq_one_letter_code
_entity_poly.pdbx_strand_id
1 'polypeptide(L)'
;MKEHYRQLGISEQVYDYCSKIEETLKDRFAKIDQVTELNQLKVIQAMQKNQLSEAHFMATTGYGYNDIGRECLEAIYADVFHTEDALVRP
;
A
#
# COMPACT_ATOMS: atom_id res chain seq x y z
N MET A 1 -24.66 -3.86 16.89
CA MET A 1 -24.25 -2.77 15.98
C MET A 1 -25.26 -1.65 15.90
N LYS A 2 -26.50 -1.87 15.44
CA LYS A 2 -27.53 -0.79 15.32
C LYS A 2 -27.65 0.15 16.52
N GLU A 3 -27.65 -0.38 17.74
CA GLU A 3 -27.72 0.45 18.95
C GLU A 3 -26.52 1.41 19.11
N HIS A 4 -25.32 1.02 18.67
CA HIS A 4 -24.14 1.88 18.70
C HIS A 4 -24.26 3.01 17.68
N TYR A 5 -24.82 2.73 16.49
CA TYR A 5 -25.10 3.75 15.48
C TYR A 5 -26.18 4.73 15.95
N ARG A 6 -27.21 4.21 16.63
CA ARG A 6 -28.26 5.04 17.24
C ARG A 6 -27.70 5.99 18.31
N GLN A 7 -26.78 5.53 19.16
CA GLN A 7 -26.10 6.38 20.16
C GLN A 7 -25.30 7.52 19.51
N LEU A 8 -24.86 7.35 18.27
CA LEU A 8 -24.19 8.38 17.47
C LEU A 8 -25.17 9.25 16.66
N GLY A 9 -26.48 9.10 16.86
CA GLY A 9 -27.52 9.85 16.15
C GLY A 9 -27.83 9.35 14.74
N ILE A 10 -27.37 8.16 14.36
CA ILE A 10 -27.63 7.57 13.04
C ILE A 10 -28.91 6.72 13.13
N SER A 11 -29.88 7.00 12.26
CA SER A 11 -31.16 6.29 12.27
C SER A 11 -31.03 4.85 11.79
N GLU A 12 -31.92 3.98 12.25
CA GLU A 12 -31.94 2.58 11.81
C GLU A 12 -32.19 2.44 10.32
N GLN A 13 -32.98 3.34 9.71
CA GLN A 13 -33.22 3.31 8.26
C GLN A 13 -31.94 3.54 7.47
N VAL A 14 -31.07 4.45 7.95
CA VAL A 14 -29.77 4.73 7.31
C VAL A 14 -28.85 3.52 7.45
N TYR A 15 -28.78 2.91 8.64
CA TYR A 15 -27.99 1.69 8.86
C TYR A 15 -28.44 0.56 7.92
N ASP A 16 -29.75 0.30 7.83
CA ASP A 16 -30.29 -0.78 6.99
C ASP A 16 -30.09 -0.52 5.50
N TYR A 17 -30.17 0.75 5.08
CA TYR A 17 -29.85 1.15 3.72
C TYR A 17 -28.37 0.88 3.39
N CYS A 18 -27.44 1.36 4.22
CA CYS A 18 -26.01 1.16 4.01
C CYS A 18 -25.64 -0.33 4.02
N SER A 19 -26.13 -1.10 4.98
CA SER A 19 -25.84 -2.53 5.11
C SER A 19 -26.28 -3.32 3.86
N LYS A 20 -27.41 -2.97 3.25
CA LYS A 20 -27.85 -3.58 1.98
C LYS A 20 -26.91 -3.24 0.83
N ILE A 21 -26.47 -1.98 0.73
CA ILE A 21 -25.53 -1.57 -0.32
C ILE A 21 -24.17 -2.25 -0.11
N GLU A 22 -23.65 -2.29 1.11
CA GLU A 22 -22.40 -2.99 1.44
C GLU A 22 -22.43 -4.47 1.02
N GLU A 23 -23.55 -5.17 1.23
CA GLU A 23 -23.72 -6.55 0.76
C GLU A 23 -23.54 -6.66 -0.77
N THR A 24 -24.10 -5.71 -1.53
CA THR A 24 -23.94 -5.70 -2.99
C THR A 24 -22.52 -5.36 -3.47
N LEU A 25 -21.68 -4.80 -2.59
CA LEU A 25 -20.31 -4.40 -2.92
C LEU A 25 -19.27 -5.50 -2.59
N LYS A 26 -19.65 -6.58 -1.88
CA LYS A 26 -18.73 -7.63 -1.46
C LYS A 26 -17.89 -8.20 -2.60
N ASP A 27 -18.52 -8.52 -3.73
CA ASP A 27 -17.79 -9.06 -4.89
C ASP A 27 -16.78 -8.06 -5.47
N ARG A 28 -17.06 -6.75 -5.37
CA ARG A 28 -16.14 -5.70 -5.81
C ARG A 28 -14.96 -5.59 -4.84
N PHE A 29 -15.23 -5.61 -3.54
CA PHE A 29 -14.17 -5.61 -2.52
C PHE A 29 -13.29 -6.84 -2.61
N ALA A 30 -13.87 -8.04 -2.79
CA ALA A 30 -13.09 -9.25 -2.98
C ALA A 30 -12.11 -9.17 -4.18
N LYS A 31 -12.52 -8.52 -5.28
CA LYS A 31 -11.62 -8.28 -6.43
C LYS A 31 -10.50 -7.28 -6.10
N ILE A 32 -10.82 -6.23 -5.35
CA ILE A 32 -9.82 -5.26 -4.87
C ILE A 32 -8.82 -5.95 -3.94
N ASP A 33 -9.29 -6.83 -3.05
CA ASP A 33 -8.44 -7.59 -2.12
C ASP A 33 -7.48 -8.49 -2.89
N GLN A 34 -7.94 -9.19 -3.93
CA GLN A 34 -7.08 -10.00 -4.80
C GLN A 34 -5.99 -9.18 -5.50
N VAL A 35 -6.34 -8.02 -6.05
CA VAL A 35 -5.37 -7.13 -6.69
C VAL A 35 -4.39 -6.58 -5.66
N THR A 36 -4.87 -6.27 -4.45
CA THR A 36 -4.04 -5.79 -3.34
C THR A 36 -3.04 -6.85 -2.91
N GLU A 37 -3.47 -8.10 -2.75
CA GLU A 37 -2.60 -9.23 -2.39
C GLU A 37 -1.48 -9.43 -3.43
N LEU A 38 -1.83 -9.45 -4.72
CA LEU A 38 -0.84 -9.59 -5.79
C LEU A 38 0.18 -8.45 -5.79
N ASN A 39 -0.27 -7.21 -5.62
CA ASN A 39 0.62 -6.05 -5.57
C ASN A 39 1.49 -6.05 -4.30
N GLN A 40 0.95 -6.49 -3.16
CA GLN A 40 1.69 -6.62 -1.91
C GLN A 40 2.84 -7.63 -2.07
N LEU A 41 2.56 -8.79 -2.66
CA LEU A 41 3.57 -9.81 -2.95
C LEU A 41 4.63 -9.29 -3.93
N LYS A 42 4.22 -8.57 -4.98
CA LYS A 42 5.13 -7.93 -5.94
C LYS A 42 6.10 -6.97 -5.25
N VAL A 43 5.62 -6.12 -4.36
CA VAL A 43 6.45 -5.16 -3.61
C VAL A 43 7.39 -5.87 -2.65
N ILE A 44 6.90 -6.85 -1.89
CA ILE A 44 7.74 -7.65 -0.97
C ILE A 44 8.84 -8.37 -1.75
N GLN A 45 8.52 -8.96 -2.89
CA GLN A 45 9.49 -9.64 -3.74
C GLN A 45 10.57 -8.69 -4.25
N ALA A 46 10.20 -7.48 -4.69
CA ALA A 46 11.16 -6.46 -5.13
C ALA A 46 12.09 -6.03 -3.98
N MET A 47 11.56 -5.82 -2.77
CA MET A 47 12.37 -5.51 -1.58
C MET A 47 13.35 -6.64 -1.24
N GLN A 48 12.89 -7.90 -1.28
CA GLN A 48 13.73 -9.08 -1.03
C GLN A 48 14.82 -9.24 -2.09
N LYS A 49 14.49 -9.06 -3.37
CA LYS A 49 15.43 -9.16 -4.49
C LYS A 49 16.55 -8.13 -4.38
N ASN A 50 16.21 -6.90 -3.99
CA ASN A 50 17.17 -5.80 -3.81
C ASN A 50 17.85 -5.79 -2.42
N GLN A 51 17.62 -6.85 -1.61
CA GLN A 51 18.25 -7.05 -0.30
C GLN A 51 18.09 -5.83 0.62
N LEU A 52 16.90 -5.21 0.61
CA LEU A 52 16.59 -4.09 1.49
C LEU A 52 16.85 -4.49 2.94
N SER A 53 17.52 -3.61 3.67
CA SER A 53 18.01 -3.85 5.02
C SER A 53 18.09 -2.55 5.80
N GLU A 54 18.32 -2.65 7.11
CA GLU A 54 18.43 -1.48 8.00
C GLU A 54 19.47 -0.46 7.54
N ALA A 55 20.58 -0.91 6.94
CA ALA A 55 21.64 -0.04 6.42
C ALA A 55 21.15 0.93 5.34
N HIS A 56 20.10 0.56 4.58
CA HIS A 56 19.49 1.40 3.55
C HIS A 56 18.62 2.52 4.11
N PHE A 57 18.31 2.50 5.41
CA PHE A 57 17.55 3.57 6.06
C PHE A 57 18.44 4.66 6.68
N MET A 58 19.76 4.56 6.51
CA MET A 58 20.70 5.55 7.02
C MET A 58 20.58 6.85 6.23
N ALA A 59 20.41 7.97 6.95
CA ALA A 59 20.35 9.27 6.33
C ALA A 59 21.70 9.68 5.74
N THR A 60 21.70 10.25 4.54
CA THR A 60 22.86 10.93 3.97
C THR A 60 22.74 12.44 4.20
N THR A 61 23.90 13.10 4.34
CA THR A 61 23.98 14.56 4.50
C THR A 61 24.91 15.16 3.44
N GLY A 62 24.86 16.49 3.27
CA GLY A 62 25.66 17.18 2.25
C GLY A 62 25.20 16.81 0.83
N TYR A 63 26.15 16.52 -0.06
CA TYR A 63 25.85 16.19 -1.47
C TYR A 63 25.18 14.83 -1.66
N GLY A 64 25.20 13.96 -0.65
CA GLY A 64 24.54 12.64 -0.73
C GLY A 64 25.17 11.70 -1.76
N TYR A 65 26.49 11.79 -2.01
CA TYR A 65 27.20 10.81 -2.83
C TYR A 65 27.15 9.41 -2.19
N ASN A 66 27.04 8.37 -3.03
CA ASN A 66 26.99 6.95 -2.63
C ASN A 66 25.90 6.66 -1.58
N ASP A 67 24.73 7.25 -1.77
CA ASP A 67 23.57 6.98 -0.92
C ASP A 67 22.96 5.63 -1.31
N ILE A 68 23.40 4.59 -0.61
CA ILE A 68 22.94 3.22 -0.83
C ILE A 68 21.43 3.07 -0.64
N GLY A 69 20.82 3.87 0.26
CA GLY A 69 19.38 3.83 0.51
C GLY A 69 18.59 4.34 -0.68
N ARG A 70 19.05 5.45 -1.26
CA ARG A 70 18.49 6.03 -2.47
C ARG A 70 18.64 5.09 -3.67
N GLU A 71 19.83 4.55 -3.89
CA GLU A 71 20.09 3.62 -5.00
C GLU A 71 19.24 2.34 -4.88
N CYS A 72 19.11 1.78 -3.67
CA CYS A 72 18.25 0.63 -3.41
C CYS A 72 16.77 0.94 -3.68
N LEU A 73 16.27 2.10 -3.25
CA LEU A 73 14.89 2.52 -3.48
C LEU A 73 14.57 2.64 -4.98
N GLU A 74 15.49 3.20 -5.76
CA GLU A 74 15.35 3.29 -7.22
C GLU A 74 15.29 1.91 -7.87
N ALA A 75 16.18 1.00 -7.49
CA ALA A 75 16.16 -0.37 -7.99
C ALA A 75 14.85 -1.11 -7.64
N ILE A 76 14.32 -0.91 -6.43
CA ILE A 76 13.02 -1.46 -6.01
C ILE A 76 11.89 -0.91 -6.90
N TYR A 77 11.88 0.39 -7.18
CA TYR A 77 10.86 0.98 -8.05
C TYR A 77 10.96 0.43 -9.48
N ALA A 78 12.16 0.35 -10.05
CA ALA A 78 12.37 -0.23 -11.37
C ALA A 78 11.84 -1.68 -11.43
N ASP A 79 12.10 -2.49 -10.40
CA ASP A 79 11.60 -3.86 -10.29
C ASP A 79 10.08 -3.95 -10.17
N VAL A 80 9.45 -3.08 -9.36
CA VAL A 80 7.99 -3.05 -9.14
C VAL A 80 7.21 -2.65 -10.39
N PHE A 81 7.80 -1.76 -11.20
CA PHE A 81 7.19 -1.23 -12.43
C PHE A 81 7.66 -1.95 -13.70
N HIS A 82 8.59 -2.89 -13.58
CA HIS A 82 9.17 -3.65 -14.68
C HIS A 82 9.81 -2.74 -15.73
N THR A 83 10.58 -1.75 -15.27
CA THR A 83 11.34 -0.82 -16.11
C THR A 83 12.84 -1.09 -15.99
N GLU A 84 13.62 -0.53 -16.91
CA GLU A 84 15.09 -0.68 -16.89
C GLU A 84 15.73 0.10 -15.74
N ASP A 85 15.14 1.24 -15.38
CA ASP A 85 15.64 2.15 -14.33
C ASP A 85 14.47 2.95 -13.73
N ALA A 86 14.71 3.66 -12.63
CA ALA A 86 13.76 4.57 -12.00
C ALA A 86 14.46 5.74 -11.30
N LEU A 87 13.82 6.92 -11.31
CA LEU A 87 14.28 8.11 -10.58
C LEU A 87 13.29 8.46 -9.47
N VAL A 88 13.67 8.22 -8.21
CA VAL A 88 12.79 8.45 -7.05
C VAL A 88 13.47 9.35 -6.02
N ARG A 89 12.89 10.53 -5.79
CA ARG A 89 13.44 11.58 -4.91
C ARG A 89 12.32 12.13 -4.01
N PRO A 90 12.65 12.67 -2.82
CA PRO A 90 11.67 13.29 -1.92
C PRO A 90 11.05 14.57 -2.50
#